data_AF-A0A3Q2Y894-F1
#
_entry.id   AF-A0A3Q2Y894-F1
#
_cell.length_a   1.000
_cell.length_b   1.000
_cell.length_c   1.000
_cell.angle_alpha   90.00
_cell.angle_beta   90.00
_cell.angle_gamma   90.00
#
_symmetry.space_group_name_H-M   'P 1'
#
loop_
_entity.id
_entity.type
_entity.pdbx_description
1 polymer ?
#
loop_
_entity_poly.entity_id
_entity_poly.type
_entity_poly.pdbx_seq_one_letter_code
_entity_poly.pdbx_strand_id
1 'polypeptide(L)'
;MLRIDWRKRPDHHPLRTFFLALKHSFESFVFVSHRQVLLTSVLDAVKVSPLIERVSDHKDLKKLLRTRTNVLVLYTKTATSSDAYLKLLSDVAQTVKGQGTIAWVNCGDSEGRKLCKKVKVDPGSKSISLKLDNCSSSNFTNIISMVAFLKDPSGPPLWEENPEAKDVVHVETEKDFRKLLKKEERPLLMMFYAPWCGVCKRMQPIFQQAATETKGRYVLAGMNVHPSEFDDLKQEFSVKGYPTFCYFEKGKFLHHYENYGATAKDIAEWMKNPQPAQPKTPEVSWSETDSSVFHLTDESFDVFMEEHPAVMVMFYAPWCGHCKKIKPDYEEAAQILNKDPKSPGVLAAVDATVHKAVGDRFKISGFPTLKYFEKGQETYTLPHIRTKEKIVDFMHNPQAPPPPEQSWEDKPSSVLHLGSEDFREALKKKKHSLVMFYAPWCPHCKNAVPHFTTAAELFKEDRKIAYAAVDCTKGQNHELCKQEGVEGYPTFNHYNYAKFVDKYHGDRGEAGFIGFMRSLRGRDQEKVLKKKEEL
;
A
#
# COMPACT_ATOMS: atom_id res chain seq x y z
N MET A 1 1.14 67.24 35.36
CA MET A 1 1.09 68.05 34.11
C MET A 1 0.32 67.24 33.08
N LEU A 2 -0.98 67.54 32.92
CA LEU A 2 -1.61 68.19 31.73
C LEU A 2 -1.76 67.16 30.57
N ARG A 3 -2.89 66.49 30.31
CA ARG A 3 -4.33 66.85 30.15
C ARG A 3 -4.60 67.82 28.99
N ILE A 4 -5.68 67.58 28.22
CA ILE A 4 -6.02 68.36 27.01
C ILE A 4 -6.82 67.63 25.89
N ASP A 5 -7.89 66.82 26.10
CA ASP A 5 -9.34 67.14 25.84
C ASP A 5 -9.77 67.24 24.33
N TRP A 6 -10.99 66.97 23.81
CA TRP A 6 -12.39 66.90 24.29
C TRP A 6 -13.33 66.30 23.19
N ARG A 7 -14.40 65.55 23.60
CA ARG A 7 -15.83 65.52 23.10
C ARG A 7 -16.15 65.17 21.61
N LYS A 8 -17.30 64.54 21.23
CA LYS A 8 -18.70 64.67 21.68
C LYS A 8 -19.63 63.60 21.06
N ARG A 9 -20.69 63.18 21.79
CA ARG A 9 -21.95 62.54 21.30
C ARG A 9 -22.98 63.59 20.82
N PRO A 10 -24.19 63.20 20.41
CA PRO A 10 -25.40 63.32 21.29
C PRO A 10 -26.35 62.09 21.24
N ASP A 11 -26.99 61.61 22.33
CA ASP A 11 -28.25 62.03 23.03
C ASP A 11 -29.54 61.62 22.26
N HIS A 12 -30.66 61.11 22.80
CA HIS A 12 -31.37 61.35 24.07
C HIS A 12 -32.36 60.19 24.44
N HIS A 13 -32.93 60.29 25.65
CA HIS A 13 -33.78 59.32 26.38
C HIS A 13 -35.26 59.84 26.44
N PRO A 14 -36.18 59.41 27.35
CA PRO A 14 -37.49 58.78 27.08
C PRO A 14 -38.76 59.63 27.41
N LEU A 15 -39.96 59.05 27.15
CA LEU A 15 -41.26 59.14 27.87
C LEU A 15 -42.51 59.55 27.04
N ARG A 16 -43.56 58.74 27.27
CA ARG A 16 -44.98 59.08 27.49
C ARG A 16 -46.01 59.13 26.33
N THR A 17 -47.01 58.26 26.50
CA THR A 17 -48.47 58.38 26.23
C THR A 17 -48.98 58.16 24.81
N PHE A 18 -49.96 57.25 24.63
CA PHE A 18 -51.34 57.58 24.21
C PHE A 18 -52.27 56.33 24.21
N PHE A 19 -53.28 56.35 25.09
CA PHE A 19 -54.69 55.90 25.00
C PHE A 19 -55.16 54.57 24.32
N LEU A 20 -55.94 53.79 25.11
CA LEU A 20 -57.30 53.18 24.89
C LEU A 20 -57.70 52.69 23.47
N ALA A 21 -58.49 51.62 23.23
CA ALA A 21 -59.37 50.77 24.02
C ALA A 21 -59.82 49.52 23.20
N LEU A 22 -60.35 48.51 23.91
CA LEU A 22 -61.07 47.32 23.40
C LEU A 22 -62.42 47.66 22.74
N LYS A 23 -62.93 46.81 21.81
CA LYS A 23 -64.08 45.87 22.01
C LYS A 23 -64.73 45.35 20.69
N HIS A 24 -65.07 44.04 20.71
CA HIS A 24 -66.13 43.30 19.98
C HIS A 24 -66.08 43.27 18.42
N SER A 25 -66.46 42.19 17.71
CA SER A 25 -67.63 41.33 17.91
C SER A 25 -67.51 39.94 17.25
N PHE A 26 -68.29 39.02 17.80
CA PHE A 26 -68.74 37.73 17.24
C PHE A 26 -69.71 37.95 16.07
N GLU A 27 -69.73 37.03 15.09
CA GLU A 27 -70.97 36.59 14.43
C GLU A 27 -70.83 35.18 13.85
N SER A 28 -71.93 34.42 13.92
CA SER A 28 -72.07 33.00 13.58
C SER A 28 -72.95 32.85 12.33
N PHE A 29 -72.73 31.86 11.47
CA PHE A 29 -73.80 31.20 10.72
C PHE A 29 -73.39 29.78 10.28
N VAL A 30 -74.30 28.82 10.51
CA VAL A 30 -74.24 27.41 10.11
C VAL A 30 -75.03 27.24 8.80
N PHE A 31 -74.49 26.57 7.79
CA PHE A 31 -75.24 25.90 6.72
C PHE A 31 -74.46 24.70 6.12
N VAL A 32 -74.84 23.49 6.55
CA VAL A 32 -75.10 22.23 5.81
C VAL A 32 -74.37 21.93 4.47
N SER A 33 -73.58 20.84 4.49
CA SER A 33 -73.50 19.72 3.51
C SER A 33 -72.93 19.90 2.08
N HIS A 34 -71.75 19.34 1.80
CA HIS A 34 -71.51 18.14 0.93
C HIS A 34 -70.01 18.00 0.56
N ARG A 35 -69.51 16.75 0.63
CA ARG A 35 -68.35 16.16 -0.10
C ARG A 35 -66.98 16.90 -0.09
N GLN A 36 -65.99 16.28 0.54
CA GLN A 36 -64.97 15.44 -0.12
C GLN A 36 -63.88 15.10 0.91
N VAL A 37 -63.70 13.81 1.17
CA VAL A 37 -62.59 13.26 1.95
C VAL A 37 -61.28 13.53 1.19
N LEU A 38 -60.38 14.32 1.78
CA LEU A 38 -58.96 14.32 1.43
C LEU A 38 -58.19 13.85 2.68
N LEU A 39 -58.07 12.53 2.79
CA LEU A 39 -57.04 11.88 3.59
C LEU A 39 -55.68 12.26 2.98
N THR A 40 -55.07 13.33 3.47
CA THR A 40 -53.64 13.56 3.29
C THR A 40 -52.90 12.56 4.18
N SER A 41 -52.39 11.50 3.58
CA SER A 41 -51.46 10.58 4.24
C SER A 41 -50.19 11.35 4.61
N VAL A 42 -50.02 11.66 5.89
CA VAL A 42 -48.73 12.04 6.47
C VAL A 42 -47.87 10.78 6.45
N LEU A 43 -47.08 10.61 5.38
CA LEU A 43 -45.96 9.68 5.36
C LEU A 43 -44.81 10.38 6.06
N ASP A 44 -44.44 9.90 7.24
CA ASP A 44 -43.19 10.30 7.91
C ASP A 44 -42.01 10.05 6.96
N ALA A 45 -41.35 11.12 6.55
CA ALA A 45 -40.14 11.04 5.75
C ALA A 45 -39.00 10.50 6.63
N VAL A 46 -38.49 9.32 6.30
CA VAL A 46 -37.29 8.75 6.93
C VAL A 46 -36.16 9.78 6.92
N LYS A 47 -35.68 10.19 8.11
CA LYS A 47 -34.55 11.12 8.26
C LYS A 47 -33.25 10.40 7.93
N VAL A 48 -32.80 10.55 6.69
CA VAL A 48 -31.49 10.08 6.24
C VAL A 48 -30.42 11.11 6.65
N SER A 49 -29.27 10.64 7.13
CA SER A 49 -28.12 11.48 7.46
C SER A 49 -27.72 12.37 6.27
N PRO A 50 -27.36 13.66 6.48
CA PRO A 50 -26.94 14.55 5.39
C PRO A 50 -25.64 14.10 4.71
N LEU A 51 -24.92 13.13 5.30
CA LEU A 51 -23.71 12.55 4.74
C LEU A 51 -23.98 11.41 3.74
N ILE A 52 -25.24 11.00 3.57
CA ILE A 52 -25.64 9.97 2.61
C ILE A 52 -26.36 10.66 1.44
N GLU A 53 -25.80 10.54 0.24
CA GLU A 53 -26.39 11.14 -0.96
C GLU A 53 -27.57 10.30 -1.47
N ARG A 54 -28.80 10.82 -1.39
CA ARG A 54 -29.97 10.15 -1.97
C ARG A 54 -29.98 10.31 -3.48
N VAL A 55 -30.07 9.20 -4.20
CA VAL A 55 -30.07 9.18 -5.68
C VAL A 55 -31.35 8.51 -6.19
N SER A 56 -32.09 9.23 -7.03
CA SER A 56 -33.35 8.75 -7.64
C SER A 56 -33.31 8.68 -9.17
N ASP A 57 -32.32 9.33 -9.82
CA ASP A 57 -32.18 9.35 -11.28
C ASP A 57 -30.89 8.68 -11.78
N HIS A 58 -30.94 8.15 -13.00
CA HIS A 58 -29.84 7.43 -13.63
C HIS A 58 -28.69 8.33 -14.10
N LYS A 59 -28.97 9.57 -14.50
CA LYS A 59 -27.93 10.53 -14.88
C LYS A 59 -27.16 10.96 -13.64
N ASP A 60 -27.85 11.20 -12.54
CA ASP A 60 -27.22 11.57 -11.26
C ASP A 60 -26.36 10.43 -10.72
N LEU A 61 -26.84 9.19 -10.78
CA LEU A 61 -26.02 8.03 -10.42
C LEU A 61 -24.76 7.92 -11.30
N LYS A 62 -24.89 8.09 -12.62
CA LYS A 62 -23.73 8.07 -13.54
C LYS A 62 -22.76 9.21 -13.26
N LYS A 63 -23.27 10.41 -12.99
CA LYS A 63 -22.45 11.56 -12.62
C LYS A 63 -21.71 11.30 -11.33
N LEU A 64 -22.39 10.78 -10.32
CA LEU A 64 -21.80 10.42 -9.03
C LEU A 64 -20.64 9.45 -9.22
N LEU A 65 -20.88 8.32 -9.90
CA LEU A 65 -19.85 7.31 -10.18
C LEU A 65 -18.68 7.87 -11.01
N ARG A 66 -18.93 8.80 -11.94
CA ARG A 66 -17.85 9.41 -12.74
C ARG A 66 -17.03 10.47 -12.00
N THR A 67 -17.63 11.16 -11.03
CA THR A 67 -17.03 12.36 -10.40
C THR A 67 -16.50 12.11 -9.00
N ARG A 68 -16.92 11.02 -8.36
CA ARG A 68 -16.48 10.63 -7.02
C ARG A 68 -15.74 9.31 -7.12
N THR A 69 -14.61 9.22 -6.43
CA THR A 69 -13.92 7.96 -6.19
C THR A 69 -14.50 7.28 -4.95
N ASN A 70 -14.40 5.94 -4.89
CA ASN A 70 -14.81 5.15 -3.73
C ASN A 70 -16.29 5.36 -3.33
N VAL A 71 -17.19 5.10 -4.29
CA VAL A 71 -18.64 5.30 -4.11
C VAL A 71 -19.34 4.00 -3.72
N LEU A 72 -19.90 3.96 -2.51
CA LEU A 72 -20.71 2.86 -2.01
C LEU A 72 -22.20 3.17 -2.16
N VAL A 73 -22.92 2.39 -2.97
CA VAL A 73 -24.36 2.60 -3.23
C VAL A 73 -25.21 1.52 -2.55
N LEU A 74 -26.11 1.91 -1.65
CA LEU A 74 -27.11 1.05 -1.02
C LEU A 74 -28.42 1.08 -1.82
N TYR A 75 -28.89 -0.09 -2.29
CA TYR A 75 -30.21 -0.24 -2.92
C TYR A 75 -31.20 -0.90 -1.97
N THR A 76 -32.39 -0.31 -1.81
CA THR A 76 -33.43 -0.79 -0.87
C THR A 76 -34.81 -0.87 -1.53
N LYS A 77 -35.70 -1.71 -1.02
CA LYS A 77 -37.06 -1.85 -1.55
C LYS A 77 -38.06 -0.86 -0.95
N THR A 78 -37.89 -0.50 0.32
CA THR A 78 -38.68 0.55 1.00
C THR A 78 -37.81 1.35 1.95
N ALA A 79 -38.20 2.60 2.23
CA ALA A 79 -37.50 3.44 3.20
C ALA A 79 -37.48 2.81 4.61
N THR A 80 -38.58 2.16 5.01
CA THR A 80 -38.69 1.45 6.31
C THR A 80 -37.84 0.19 6.42
N SER A 81 -37.52 -0.49 5.31
CA SER A 81 -36.61 -1.65 5.34
C SER A 81 -35.13 -1.28 5.52
N SER A 82 -34.83 0.02 5.59
CA SER A 82 -33.47 0.55 5.52
C SER A 82 -32.95 1.21 6.80
N ASP A 83 -33.78 1.43 7.82
CA ASP A 83 -33.42 2.24 8.99
C ASP A 83 -32.16 1.75 9.72
N ALA A 84 -32.03 0.43 9.93
CA ALA A 84 -30.85 -0.15 10.59
C ALA A 84 -29.56 0.04 9.77
N TYR A 85 -29.66 -0.08 8.45
CA TYR A 85 -28.52 0.06 7.53
C TYR A 85 -28.18 1.52 7.24
N LEU A 86 -29.17 2.41 7.19
CA LEU A 86 -28.94 3.84 7.05
C LEU A 86 -28.26 4.41 8.30
N LYS A 87 -28.57 3.88 9.49
CA LYS A 87 -27.85 4.21 10.71
C LYS A 87 -26.39 3.75 10.65
N LEU A 88 -26.16 2.48 10.29
CA LEU A 88 -24.82 1.91 10.07
C LEU A 88 -24.01 2.74 9.06
N LEU A 89 -24.60 3.04 7.90
CA LEU A 89 -23.96 3.82 6.85
C LEU A 89 -23.73 5.27 7.25
N SER A 90 -24.51 5.83 8.18
CA SER A 90 -24.24 7.15 8.72
C SER A 90 -22.93 7.16 9.51
N ASP A 91 -22.68 6.12 10.31
CA ASP A 91 -21.43 5.99 11.08
C ASP A 91 -20.23 5.75 10.15
N VAL A 92 -20.42 4.94 9.10
CA VAL A 92 -19.42 4.75 8.04
C VAL A 92 -19.14 6.08 7.33
N ALA A 93 -20.18 6.81 6.90
CA ALA A 93 -20.06 8.08 6.18
C ALA A 93 -19.33 9.15 7.02
N GLN A 94 -19.58 9.17 8.33
CA GLN A 94 -18.86 10.04 9.26
C GLN A 94 -17.37 9.67 9.33
N THR A 95 -17.05 8.37 9.35
CA THR A 95 -15.68 7.85 9.45
C THR A 95 -14.87 8.06 8.17
N VAL A 96 -15.52 8.00 7.00
CA VAL A 96 -14.88 8.18 5.68
C VAL A 96 -15.08 9.57 5.09
N LYS A 97 -15.48 10.56 5.91
CA LYS A 97 -15.78 11.92 5.44
C LYS A 97 -14.58 12.51 4.69
N GLY A 98 -14.78 12.84 3.42
CA GLY A 98 -13.73 13.35 2.53
C GLY A 98 -12.83 12.29 1.88
N GLN A 99 -13.03 11.00 2.18
CA GLN A 99 -12.25 9.87 1.63
C GLN A 99 -13.11 8.89 0.81
N GLY A 100 -14.42 8.85 1.04
CA GLY A 100 -15.37 8.03 0.28
C GLY A 100 -16.74 8.67 0.20
N THR A 101 -17.59 8.18 -0.70
CA THR A 101 -18.96 8.69 -0.88
C THR A 101 -19.95 7.56 -0.65
N ILE A 102 -20.99 7.80 0.15
CA ILE A 102 -22.06 6.84 0.37
C ILE A 102 -23.34 7.39 -0.25
N ALA A 103 -23.99 6.58 -1.08
CA ALA A 103 -25.25 6.92 -1.72
C ALA A 103 -26.33 5.87 -1.44
N TRP A 104 -27.57 6.32 -1.49
CA TRP A 104 -28.73 5.48 -1.23
C TRP A 104 -29.78 5.63 -2.34
N VAL A 105 -30.28 4.48 -2.81
CA VAL A 105 -31.34 4.36 -3.82
C VAL A 105 -32.51 3.59 -3.23
N ASN A 106 -33.69 4.22 -3.22
CA ASN A 106 -34.94 3.58 -2.86
C ASN A 106 -35.65 3.03 -4.12
N CYS A 107 -35.51 1.74 -4.41
CA CYS A 107 -36.16 1.09 -5.55
C CYS A 107 -37.69 0.95 -5.40
N GLY A 108 -38.26 1.30 -4.23
CA GLY A 108 -39.70 1.24 -3.98
C GLY A 108 -40.48 2.36 -4.63
N ASP A 109 -39.89 3.55 -4.70
CA ASP A 109 -40.52 4.74 -5.27
C ASP A 109 -40.50 4.73 -6.82
N SER A 110 -41.33 5.58 -7.43
CA SER A 110 -41.58 5.55 -8.89
C SER A 110 -40.31 5.81 -9.71
N GLU A 111 -39.43 6.69 -9.22
CA GLU A 111 -38.20 7.08 -9.90
C GLU A 111 -37.07 6.08 -9.65
N GLY A 112 -36.87 5.66 -8.40
CA GLY A 112 -35.90 4.64 -8.04
C GLY A 112 -36.19 3.29 -8.67
N ARG A 113 -37.46 2.92 -8.88
CA ARG A 113 -37.82 1.69 -9.61
C ARG A 113 -37.32 1.69 -11.07
N LYS A 114 -37.39 2.84 -11.75
CA LYS A 114 -36.84 2.99 -13.11
C LYS A 114 -35.32 2.89 -13.09
N LEU A 115 -34.68 3.51 -12.09
CA LEU A 115 -33.24 3.45 -11.89
C LEU A 115 -32.77 2.01 -11.66
N CYS A 116 -33.34 1.30 -10.69
CA CYS A 116 -32.97 -0.08 -10.33
C CYS A 116 -33.15 -1.06 -11.49
N LYS A 117 -34.24 -0.91 -12.29
CA LYS A 117 -34.42 -1.65 -13.54
C LYS A 117 -33.30 -1.38 -14.55
N LYS A 118 -32.92 -0.11 -14.76
CA LYS A 118 -31.83 0.27 -15.69
C LYS A 118 -30.47 -0.28 -15.26
N VAL A 119 -30.19 -0.32 -13.94
CA VAL A 119 -28.94 -0.86 -13.40
C VAL A 119 -28.96 -2.37 -13.15
N LYS A 120 -30.09 -3.04 -13.46
CA LYS A 120 -30.33 -4.48 -13.28
C LYS A 120 -30.14 -4.94 -11.82
N VAL A 121 -30.66 -4.16 -10.87
CA VAL A 121 -30.62 -4.49 -9.44
C VAL A 121 -32.03 -4.84 -8.97
N ASP A 122 -32.18 -6.00 -8.33
CA ASP A 122 -33.40 -6.40 -7.61
C ASP A 122 -33.09 -6.50 -6.11
N PRO A 123 -33.55 -5.56 -5.28
CA PRO A 123 -33.42 -5.65 -3.84
C PRO A 123 -34.39 -6.71 -3.31
N GLY A 124 -33.99 -7.98 -3.42
CA GLY A 124 -34.63 -9.11 -2.75
C GLY A 124 -34.61 -8.94 -1.23
N SER A 125 -35.53 -9.60 -0.53
CA SER A 125 -35.87 -9.35 0.89
C SER A 125 -34.74 -9.53 1.92
N LYS A 126 -33.51 -9.86 1.51
CA LYS A 126 -32.35 -10.02 2.41
C LYS A 126 -30.99 -9.59 1.82
N SER A 127 -30.92 -9.03 0.62
CA SER A 127 -29.64 -8.79 -0.07
C SER A 127 -29.45 -7.31 -0.41
N ILE A 128 -28.62 -6.66 0.38
CA ILE A 128 -28.05 -5.34 0.06
C ILE A 128 -27.10 -5.52 -1.11
N SER A 129 -27.43 -4.92 -2.25
CA SER A 129 -26.50 -4.82 -3.37
C SER A 129 -25.63 -3.60 -3.14
N LEU A 130 -24.32 -3.79 -2.99
CA LEU A 130 -23.34 -2.70 -2.93
C LEU A 130 -22.58 -2.72 -4.24
N LYS A 131 -22.63 -1.61 -4.98
CA LYS A 131 -21.98 -1.49 -6.30
C LYS A 131 -20.96 -0.37 -6.25
N LEU A 132 -19.71 -0.73 -6.50
CA LEU A 132 -18.57 0.18 -6.65
C LEU A 132 -17.96 -0.07 -8.04
N ASP A 133 -17.35 0.94 -8.64
CA ASP A 133 -16.74 0.79 -9.97
C ASP A 133 -15.74 -0.38 -9.99
N ASN A 134 -15.90 -1.27 -10.97
CA ASN A 134 -15.10 -2.47 -11.23
C ASN A 134 -15.04 -3.59 -10.17
N CYS A 135 -15.90 -3.60 -9.13
CA CYS A 135 -16.00 -4.76 -8.24
C CYS A 135 -17.43 -5.31 -8.15
N SER A 136 -17.58 -6.63 -8.30
CA SER A 136 -18.84 -7.35 -8.12
C SER A 136 -19.26 -7.38 -6.65
N SER A 137 -20.58 -7.39 -6.42
CA SER A 137 -21.27 -7.30 -5.13
C SER A 137 -20.57 -8.06 -3.99
N SER A 138 -20.04 -7.33 -3.02
CA SER A 138 -19.53 -7.88 -1.75
C SER A 138 -20.60 -7.72 -0.67
N ASN A 139 -20.88 -8.80 0.08
CA ASN A 139 -21.79 -8.75 1.21
C ASN A 139 -21.05 -8.19 2.43
N PHE A 140 -21.10 -6.88 2.63
CA PHE A 140 -20.52 -6.24 3.82
C PHE A 140 -21.44 -6.43 5.02
N THR A 141 -20.92 -6.98 6.10
CA THR A 141 -21.68 -7.26 7.33
C THR A 141 -21.34 -6.33 8.49
N ASN A 142 -20.19 -5.63 8.47
CA ASN A 142 -19.71 -4.78 9.56
C ASN A 142 -19.18 -3.40 9.07
N ILE A 143 -19.11 -2.42 9.99
CA ILE A 143 -18.64 -1.04 9.73
C ILE A 143 -17.18 -1.03 9.28
N ILE A 144 -16.33 -1.84 9.90
CA ILE A 144 -14.87 -1.83 9.72
C ILE A 144 -14.53 -2.21 8.28
N SER A 145 -15.17 -3.24 7.74
CA SER A 145 -15.01 -3.69 6.35
C SER A 145 -15.50 -2.66 5.36
N MET A 146 -16.63 -2.00 5.64
CA MET A 146 -17.14 -0.90 4.81
C MET A 146 -16.19 0.30 4.80
N VAL A 147 -15.65 0.69 5.96
CA VAL A 147 -14.70 1.81 6.10
C VAL A 147 -13.37 1.48 5.44
N ALA A 148 -12.82 0.29 5.67
CA ALA A 148 -11.57 -0.17 5.08
C ALA A 148 -11.68 -0.22 3.54
N PHE A 149 -12.77 -0.79 3.04
CA PHE A 149 -13.06 -0.84 1.60
C PHE A 149 -13.28 0.55 1.00
N LEU A 150 -13.98 1.47 1.67
CA LEU A 150 -14.17 2.84 1.19
C LEU A 150 -12.87 3.67 1.20
N LYS A 151 -11.90 3.32 2.05
CA LYS A 151 -10.59 3.97 2.10
C LYS A 151 -9.61 3.39 1.06
N ASP A 152 -9.62 2.08 0.87
CA ASP A 152 -8.77 1.38 -0.12
C ASP A 152 -9.55 0.23 -0.77
N PRO A 153 -10.38 0.49 -1.81
CA PRO A 153 -11.21 -0.54 -2.44
C PRO A 153 -10.39 -1.60 -3.19
N SER A 154 -9.16 -1.27 -3.54
CA SER A 154 -8.16 -2.17 -4.14
C SER A 154 -7.21 -2.76 -3.08
N GLY A 155 -7.45 -2.48 -1.79
CA GLY A 155 -6.68 -3.03 -0.69
C GLY A 155 -6.94 -4.53 -0.55
N PRO A 156 -5.97 -5.30 0.01
CA PRO A 156 -6.27 -6.68 0.39
C PRO A 156 -7.46 -6.69 1.37
N PRO A 157 -8.29 -7.75 1.36
CA PRO A 157 -9.34 -7.90 2.34
C PRO A 157 -8.76 -7.78 3.75
N LEU A 158 -9.58 -7.31 4.69
CA LEU A 158 -9.20 -7.28 6.09
C LEU A 158 -8.67 -8.66 6.50
N TRP A 159 -7.60 -8.67 7.29
CA TRP A 159 -6.93 -9.93 7.65
C TRP A 159 -7.86 -10.89 8.39
N GLU A 160 -8.78 -10.31 9.16
CA GLU A 160 -9.89 -10.92 9.88
C GLU A 160 -10.89 -11.61 8.94
N GLU A 161 -10.98 -11.16 7.69
CA GLU A 161 -11.89 -11.69 6.65
C GLU A 161 -11.18 -12.65 5.68
N ASN A 162 -9.87 -12.83 5.80
CA ASN A 162 -9.12 -13.75 4.96
C ASN A 162 -9.44 -15.21 5.37
N PRO A 163 -10.01 -16.05 4.48
CA PRO A 163 -10.30 -17.46 4.77
C PRO A 163 -9.07 -18.28 5.17
N GLU A 164 -7.87 -17.87 4.73
CA GLU A 164 -6.59 -18.50 5.06
C GLU A 164 -6.14 -18.19 6.49
N ALA A 165 -6.68 -17.13 7.10
CA ALA A 165 -6.38 -16.72 8.48
C ALA A 165 -7.24 -17.43 9.54
N LYS A 166 -7.93 -18.53 9.19
CA LYS A 166 -8.90 -19.21 10.06
C LYS A 166 -8.34 -19.70 11.40
N ASP A 167 -7.03 -19.97 11.45
CA ASP A 167 -6.34 -20.48 12.63
C ASP A 167 -5.70 -19.37 13.48
N VAL A 168 -5.77 -18.11 13.01
CA VAL A 168 -5.39 -16.93 13.78
C VAL A 168 -6.61 -16.43 14.55
N VAL A 169 -6.41 -16.12 15.84
CA VAL A 169 -7.45 -15.50 16.66
C VAL A 169 -7.48 -14.00 16.41
N HIS A 170 -8.54 -13.49 15.78
CA HIS A 170 -8.71 -12.07 15.53
C HIS A 170 -9.35 -11.37 16.73
N VAL A 171 -8.75 -10.27 17.17
CA VAL A 171 -9.18 -9.49 18.33
C VAL A 171 -9.46 -8.06 17.89
N GLU A 172 -10.71 -7.63 18.07
CA GLU A 172 -11.17 -6.32 17.62
C GLU A 172 -11.16 -5.27 18.75
N THR A 173 -11.38 -5.69 19.99
CA THR A 173 -11.52 -4.79 21.13
C THR A 173 -10.55 -5.13 22.25
N GLU A 174 -10.18 -4.12 23.04
CA GLU A 174 -9.36 -4.32 24.23
C GLU A 174 -10.05 -5.26 25.24
N LYS A 175 -11.38 -5.22 25.32
CA LYS A 175 -12.15 -6.13 26.19
C LYS A 175 -11.96 -7.59 25.78
N ASP A 176 -12.01 -7.87 24.48
CA ASP A 176 -11.81 -9.21 23.95
C ASP A 176 -10.36 -9.67 24.10
N PHE A 177 -9.41 -8.75 23.91
CA PHE A 177 -8.00 -8.99 24.21
C PHE A 177 -7.80 -9.41 25.66
N ARG A 178 -8.28 -8.62 26.61
CA ARG A 178 -8.15 -8.91 28.05
C ARG A 178 -8.89 -10.19 28.44
N LYS A 179 -10.02 -10.50 27.80
CA LYS A 179 -10.76 -11.76 27.99
C LYS A 179 -9.99 -12.96 27.45
N LEU A 180 -9.34 -12.82 26.29
CA LEU A 180 -8.48 -13.85 25.70
C LEU A 180 -7.33 -14.18 26.64
N LEU A 181 -6.60 -13.17 27.13
CA LEU A 181 -5.51 -13.36 28.09
C LEU A 181 -5.95 -14.04 29.40
N LYS A 182 -7.17 -13.78 29.87
CA LYS A 182 -7.71 -14.40 31.09
C LYS A 182 -8.14 -15.86 30.92
N LYS A 183 -8.62 -16.22 29.72
CA LYS A 183 -9.22 -17.54 29.46
C LYS A 183 -8.26 -18.52 28.84
N GLU A 184 -7.28 -18.04 28.11
CA GLU A 184 -6.36 -18.89 27.38
C GLU A 184 -5.22 -19.35 28.30
N GLU A 185 -5.20 -20.66 28.56
CA GLU A 185 -4.14 -21.28 29.36
C GLU A 185 -2.90 -21.59 28.51
N ARG A 186 -3.07 -21.74 27.19
CA ARG A 186 -1.97 -22.00 26.28
C ARG A 186 -1.12 -20.75 26.08
N PRO A 187 0.19 -20.92 25.77
CA PRO A 187 1.02 -19.80 25.37
C PRO A 187 0.48 -19.09 24.14
N LEU A 188 0.49 -17.76 24.19
CA LEU A 188 -0.11 -16.90 23.17
C LEU A 188 0.92 -15.93 22.60
N LEU A 189 0.97 -15.80 21.27
CA LEU A 189 1.72 -14.78 20.57
C LEU A 189 0.75 -13.80 19.90
N MET A 190 0.74 -12.56 20.36
CA MET A 190 -0.10 -11.49 19.83
C MET A 190 0.68 -10.65 18.82
N MET A 191 0.14 -10.45 17.62
CA MET A 191 0.63 -9.50 16.64
C MET A 191 -0.22 -8.22 16.68
N PHE A 192 0.36 -7.14 17.20
CA PHE A 192 -0.18 -5.78 17.08
C PHE A 192 0.23 -5.18 15.74
N TYR A 193 -0.75 -4.83 14.91
CA TYR A 193 -0.51 -4.31 13.55
C TYR A 193 -1.32 -3.06 13.22
N ALA A 194 -1.00 -2.49 12.05
CA ALA A 194 -1.76 -1.44 11.40
C ALA A 194 -2.09 -1.83 9.94
N PRO A 195 -3.27 -1.53 9.40
CA PRO A 195 -3.66 -1.97 8.05
C PRO A 195 -2.80 -1.39 6.92
N TRP A 196 -2.19 -0.22 7.12
CA TRP A 196 -1.34 0.45 6.14
C TRP A 196 0.14 0.00 6.22
N CYS A 197 0.53 -0.77 7.23
CA CYS A 197 1.91 -1.15 7.47
C CYS A 197 2.39 -2.24 6.49
N GLY A 198 3.37 -1.91 5.64
CA GLY A 198 3.91 -2.81 4.62
C GLY A 198 4.59 -4.06 5.18
N VAL A 199 5.32 -3.95 6.31
CA VAL A 199 5.94 -5.10 6.99
C VAL A 199 4.87 -6.04 7.53
N CYS A 200 3.80 -5.50 8.10
CA CYS A 200 2.67 -6.25 8.64
C CYS A 200 2.01 -7.09 7.55
N LYS A 201 1.75 -6.50 6.38
CA LYS A 201 1.20 -7.21 5.22
C LYS A 201 2.09 -8.38 4.77
N ARG A 202 3.41 -8.22 4.80
CA ARG A 202 4.35 -9.31 4.47
C ARG A 202 4.39 -10.41 5.53
N MET A 203 4.25 -10.05 6.80
CA MET A 203 4.27 -11.00 7.92
C MET A 203 2.96 -11.78 8.08
N GLN A 204 1.81 -11.22 7.68
CA GLN A 204 0.50 -11.88 7.79
C GLN A 204 0.47 -13.31 7.24
N PRO A 205 0.88 -13.62 5.98
CA PRO A 205 0.84 -15.00 5.48
C PRO A 205 1.77 -15.95 6.26
N ILE A 206 2.93 -15.46 6.67
CA ILE A 206 3.91 -16.22 7.47
C ILE A 206 3.31 -16.55 8.85
N PHE A 207 2.66 -15.57 9.48
CA PHE A 207 2.02 -15.69 10.78
C PHE A 207 0.79 -16.62 10.74
N GLN A 208 0.01 -16.56 9.67
CA GLN A 208 -1.10 -17.49 9.41
C GLN A 208 -0.62 -18.94 9.29
N GLN A 209 0.46 -19.16 8.52
CA GLN A 209 1.06 -20.47 8.39
C GLN A 209 1.58 -20.98 9.74
N ALA A 210 2.28 -20.14 10.51
CA ALA A 210 2.75 -20.51 11.85
C ALA A 210 1.58 -20.85 12.79
N ALA A 211 0.47 -20.12 12.73
CA ALA A 211 -0.73 -20.39 13.52
C ALA A 211 -1.33 -21.76 13.17
N THR A 212 -1.32 -22.11 11.89
CA THR A 212 -1.76 -23.41 11.39
C THR A 212 -0.83 -24.53 11.86
N GLU A 213 0.49 -24.35 11.74
CA GLU A 213 1.51 -25.35 12.14
C GLU A 213 1.55 -25.61 13.65
N THR A 214 1.23 -24.59 14.44
CA THR A 214 1.25 -24.65 15.91
C THR A 214 -0.11 -24.89 16.55
N LYS A 215 -1.15 -25.08 15.72
CA LYS A 215 -2.53 -25.23 16.16
C LYS A 215 -2.67 -26.29 17.24
N GLY A 216 -3.42 -25.94 18.28
CA GLY A 216 -3.68 -26.82 19.42
C GLY A 216 -2.62 -26.72 20.53
N ARG A 217 -1.38 -26.35 20.23
CA ARG A 217 -0.31 -26.15 21.24
C ARG A 217 -0.19 -24.70 21.68
N TYR A 218 -0.24 -23.78 20.72
CA TYR A 218 -0.12 -22.34 20.96
C TYR A 218 -1.28 -21.58 20.34
N VAL A 219 -1.45 -20.33 20.77
CA VAL A 219 -2.42 -19.40 20.17
C VAL A 219 -1.66 -18.26 19.50
N LEU A 220 -1.89 -18.08 18.20
CA LEU A 220 -1.43 -16.89 17.48
C LEU A 220 -2.63 -15.99 17.27
N ALA A 221 -2.51 -14.74 17.70
CA ALA A 221 -3.59 -13.76 17.69
C ALA A 221 -3.18 -12.47 17.00
N GLY A 222 -4.16 -11.78 16.43
CA GLY A 222 -4.00 -10.55 15.67
C GLY A 222 -4.88 -9.44 16.19
N MET A 223 -4.33 -8.25 16.38
CA MET A 223 -5.11 -7.07 16.75
C MET A 223 -4.63 -5.80 16.03
N ASN A 224 -5.56 -5.12 15.36
CA ASN A 224 -5.33 -3.81 14.78
C ASN A 224 -5.35 -2.74 15.89
N VAL A 225 -4.19 -2.20 16.25
CA VAL A 225 -4.05 -1.18 17.29
C VAL A 225 -3.73 0.21 16.72
N HIS A 226 -3.88 0.39 15.41
CA HIS A 226 -3.68 1.70 14.78
C HIS A 226 -4.58 2.81 15.34
N PRO A 227 -5.89 2.57 15.59
CA PRO A 227 -6.76 3.58 16.18
C PRO A 227 -6.21 4.15 17.50
N SER A 228 -6.50 5.42 17.78
CA SER A 228 -6.04 6.12 18.99
C SER A 228 -6.68 5.60 20.28
N GLU A 229 -7.81 4.90 20.19
CA GLU A 229 -8.44 4.27 21.36
C GLU A 229 -7.55 3.19 22.02
N PHE A 230 -6.54 2.70 21.29
CA PHE A 230 -5.56 1.73 21.80
C PHE A 230 -4.25 2.37 22.23
N ASP A 231 -4.18 3.69 22.43
CA ASP A 231 -2.94 4.39 22.86
C ASP A 231 -2.42 3.86 24.20
N ASP A 232 -3.30 3.65 25.18
CA ASP A 232 -2.95 3.07 26.47
C ASP A 232 -2.39 1.65 26.32
N LEU A 233 -3.02 0.83 25.45
CA LEU A 233 -2.57 -0.52 25.16
C LEU A 233 -1.19 -0.53 24.48
N LYS A 234 -0.96 0.39 23.54
CA LYS A 234 0.35 0.56 22.88
C LYS A 234 1.43 0.95 23.88
N GLN A 235 1.11 1.82 24.84
CA GLN A 235 2.04 2.18 25.90
C GLN A 235 2.29 1.01 26.86
N GLU A 236 1.24 0.32 27.32
CA GLU A 236 1.29 -0.84 28.22
C GLU A 236 2.23 -1.93 27.67
N PHE A 237 2.12 -2.23 26.38
CA PHE A 237 2.94 -3.26 25.71
C PHE A 237 4.09 -2.71 24.87
N SER A 238 4.52 -1.46 25.11
CA SER A 238 5.70 -0.87 24.44
C SER A 238 5.70 -0.97 22.90
N VAL A 239 4.54 -0.79 22.28
CA VAL A 239 4.35 -0.83 20.82
C VAL A 239 4.91 0.47 20.21
N LYS A 240 6.18 0.43 19.80
CA LYS A 240 6.90 1.56 19.18
C LYS A 240 6.80 1.59 17.65
N GLY A 241 6.31 0.51 17.05
CA GLY A 241 6.21 0.34 15.60
C GLY A 241 5.38 -0.88 15.23
N TYR A 242 5.12 -1.06 13.94
CA TYR A 242 4.28 -2.15 13.43
C TYR A 242 5.06 -3.07 12.47
N PRO A 243 4.88 -4.40 12.56
CA PRO A 243 4.16 -5.09 13.61
C PRO A 243 4.96 -5.11 14.93
N THR A 244 4.28 -5.26 16.06
CA THR A 244 4.91 -5.61 17.35
C THR A 244 4.33 -6.94 17.80
N PHE A 245 5.21 -7.89 18.15
CA PHE A 245 4.81 -9.20 18.63
C PHE A 245 5.01 -9.28 20.15
N CYS A 246 3.97 -9.69 20.87
CA CYS A 246 3.98 -9.82 22.32
C CYS A 246 3.61 -11.25 22.71
N TYR A 247 4.50 -11.91 23.43
CA TYR A 247 4.30 -13.25 23.94
C TYR A 247 3.75 -13.22 25.37
N PHE A 248 2.72 -14.04 25.57
CA PHE A 248 1.99 -14.16 26.81
C PHE A 248 1.95 -15.61 27.27
N GLU A 249 2.07 -15.81 28.57
CA GLU A 249 1.89 -17.11 29.21
C GLU A 249 1.04 -16.92 30.46
N LYS A 250 -0.04 -17.70 30.59
CA LYS A 250 -1.02 -17.56 31.70
C LYS A 250 -1.52 -16.12 31.86
N GLY A 251 -1.78 -15.44 30.74
CA GLY A 251 -2.25 -14.06 30.69
C GLY A 251 -1.23 -12.97 31.06
N LYS A 252 0.02 -13.33 31.34
CA LYS A 252 1.09 -12.37 31.64
C LYS A 252 1.96 -12.16 30.42
N PHE A 253 2.23 -10.89 30.10
CA PHE A 253 3.24 -10.53 29.11
C PHE A 253 4.63 -10.92 29.62
N LEU A 254 5.41 -11.58 28.76
CA LEU A 254 6.76 -12.03 29.10
C LEU A 254 7.81 -11.44 28.15
N HIS A 255 7.64 -11.60 26.84
CA HIS A 255 8.68 -11.29 25.85
C HIS A 255 8.13 -10.64 24.59
N HIS A 256 8.94 -9.78 23.97
CA HIS A 256 8.75 -9.40 22.58
C HIS A 256 9.42 -10.41 21.65
N TYR A 257 8.79 -10.66 20.50
CA TYR A 257 9.40 -11.40 19.40
C TYR A 257 9.87 -10.40 18.32
N GLU A 258 11.17 -10.37 18.04
CA GLU A 258 11.81 -9.32 17.22
C GLU A 258 12.37 -9.80 15.86
N ASN A 259 12.07 -11.04 15.45
CA ASN A 259 12.54 -11.56 14.15
C ASN A 259 11.55 -11.25 13.01
N TYR A 260 11.70 -10.08 12.40
CA TYR A 260 10.86 -9.61 11.28
C TYR A 260 11.20 -10.23 9.92
N GLY A 261 12.26 -11.05 9.84
CA GLY A 261 12.62 -11.85 8.67
C GLY A 261 12.28 -13.33 8.82
N ALA A 262 11.57 -13.70 9.89
CA ALA A 262 11.24 -15.06 10.23
C ALA A 262 10.37 -15.74 9.17
N THR A 263 10.59 -17.04 9.00
CA THR A 263 9.67 -17.97 8.36
C THR A 263 8.63 -18.48 9.36
N ALA A 264 7.59 -19.17 8.87
CA ALA A 264 6.57 -19.77 9.75
C ALA A 264 7.18 -20.77 10.73
N LYS A 265 8.18 -21.53 10.26
CA LYS A 265 8.95 -22.48 11.05
C LYS A 265 9.74 -21.78 12.15
N ASP A 266 10.36 -20.64 11.87
CA ASP A 266 11.12 -19.88 12.89
C ASP A 266 10.20 -19.39 14.02
N ILE A 267 8.99 -18.94 13.68
CA ILE A 267 7.97 -18.57 14.66
C ILE A 267 7.55 -19.81 15.48
N ALA A 268 7.26 -20.92 14.81
CA ALA A 268 6.84 -22.17 15.47
C ALA A 268 7.92 -22.77 16.38
N GLU A 269 9.20 -22.66 16.00
CA GLU A 269 10.34 -23.09 16.81
C GLU A 269 10.58 -22.16 17.99
N TRP A 270 10.50 -20.85 17.79
CA TRP A 270 10.61 -19.87 18.88
C TRP A 270 9.51 -20.07 19.92
N MET A 271 8.27 -20.38 19.51
CA MET A 271 7.18 -20.67 20.45
C MET A 271 7.42 -21.90 21.34
N LYS A 272 8.37 -22.80 20.99
CA LYS A 272 8.76 -23.93 21.86
C LYS A 272 9.70 -23.52 22.99
N ASN A 273 10.50 -22.48 22.78
CA ASN A 273 11.42 -21.96 23.77
C ASN A 273 11.51 -20.42 23.66
N PRO A 274 10.46 -19.70 24.09
CA PRO A 274 10.40 -18.26 24.00
C PRO A 274 11.45 -17.65 24.91
N GLN A 275 12.42 -16.97 24.31
CA GLN A 275 13.43 -16.24 25.06
C GLN A 275 13.13 -14.75 24.96
N PRO A 276 13.49 -13.95 26.00
CA PRO A 276 13.51 -12.51 25.85
C PRO A 276 14.32 -12.19 24.60
N ALA A 277 13.91 -11.13 23.88
CA ALA A 277 14.78 -10.52 22.89
C ALA A 277 16.15 -10.40 23.56
N GLN A 278 17.15 -11.11 23.02
CA GLN A 278 18.48 -11.01 23.60
C GLN A 278 18.77 -9.50 23.67
N PRO A 279 19.21 -8.97 24.83
CA PRO A 279 19.75 -7.62 24.82
C PRO A 279 20.67 -7.63 23.62
N LYS A 280 20.44 -6.74 22.65
CA LYS A 280 21.37 -6.60 21.53
C LYS A 280 22.69 -6.40 22.24
N THR A 281 23.49 -7.47 22.33
CA THR A 281 24.84 -7.38 22.87
C THR A 281 25.38 -6.20 22.11
N PRO A 282 25.82 -5.12 22.79
CA PRO A 282 26.35 -3.96 22.08
C PRO A 282 27.25 -4.54 21.02
N GLU A 283 26.80 -4.45 19.76
CA GLU A 283 27.48 -5.16 18.68
C GLU A 283 28.82 -4.46 18.68
N VAL A 284 29.85 -5.16 19.17
CA VAL A 284 31.17 -4.56 19.39
C VAL A 284 31.46 -3.82 18.11
N SER A 285 31.66 -2.51 18.24
CA SER A 285 31.73 -1.66 17.05
C SER A 285 32.76 -2.29 16.14
N TRP A 286 32.54 -2.28 14.83
CA TRP A 286 33.52 -2.88 13.93
C TRP A 286 34.92 -2.25 14.14
N SER A 287 34.94 -0.97 14.51
CA SER A 287 36.16 -0.25 14.92
C SER A 287 36.86 -0.76 16.17
N GLU A 288 36.18 -1.54 17.01
CA GLU A 288 36.67 -2.12 18.27
C GLU A 288 37.07 -3.58 18.10
N THR A 289 36.87 -4.16 16.91
CA THR A 289 37.32 -5.53 16.60
C THR A 289 38.71 -5.53 15.98
N ASP A 290 39.48 -6.61 16.19
CA ASP A 290 40.79 -6.79 15.57
C ASP A 290 40.60 -7.07 14.06
N SER A 291 40.63 -5.99 13.27
CA SER A 291 40.44 -6.00 11.82
C SER A 291 41.61 -5.34 11.13
N SER A 292 41.92 -5.77 9.91
CA SER A 292 42.96 -5.14 9.08
C SER A 292 42.46 -3.88 8.35
N VAL A 293 41.19 -3.52 8.51
CA VAL A 293 40.57 -2.32 7.94
C VAL A 293 40.85 -1.11 8.84
N PHE A 294 41.26 0.01 8.24
CA PHE A 294 41.41 1.26 8.99
C PHE A 294 40.04 1.90 9.26
N HIS A 295 39.75 2.18 10.53
CA HIS A 295 38.51 2.83 10.92
C HIS A 295 38.70 4.34 11.04
N LEU A 296 37.97 5.09 10.21
CA LEU A 296 38.06 6.55 10.15
C LEU A 296 36.89 7.21 10.87
N THR A 297 37.18 8.35 11.45
CA THR A 297 36.25 9.20 12.21
C THR A 297 36.06 10.53 11.49
N ASP A 298 35.18 11.39 12.00
CA ASP A 298 35.02 12.75 11.46
C ASP A 298 36.33 13.56 11.58
N GLU A 299 37.14 13.28 12.61
CA GLU A 299 38.40 13.98 12.90
C GLU A 299 39.61 13.38 12.13
N SER A 300 39.64 12.07 11.93
CA SER A 300 40.80 11.38 11.33
C SER A 300 40.74 11.25 9.81
N PHE A 301 39.58 11.51 9.20
CA PHE A 301 39.36 11.24 7.77
C PHE A 301 40.32 12.02 6.87
N ASP A 302 40.40 13.34 7.02
CA ASP A 302 41.21 14.18 6.13
C ASP A 302 42.72 13.92 6.31
N VAL A 303 43.18 13.74 7.55
CA VAL A 303 44.58 13.38 7.85
C VAL A 303 44.95 12.05 7.18
N PHE A 304 44.07 11.04 7.27
CA PHE A 304 44.30 9.75 6.65
C PHE A 304 44.38 9.83 5.11
N MET A 305 43.61 10.73 4.50
CA MET A 305 43.64 10.97 3.05
C MET A 305 44.92 11.67 2.58
N GLU A 306 45.59 12.43 3.46
CA GLU A 306 46.89 13.03 3.19
C GLU A 306 48.02 12.00 3.28
N GLU A 307 47.93 11.06 4.22
CA GLU A 307 48.94 10.00 4.43
C GLU A 307 48.87 8.89 3.38
N HIS A 308 47.67 8.59 2.86
CA HIS A 308 47.45 7.49 1.93
C HIS A 308 47.00 7.99 0.55
N PRO A 309 47.82 7.84 -0.51
CA PRO A 309 47.51 8.38 -1.82
C PRO A 309 46.37 7.66 -2.56
N ALA A 310 46.02 6.44 -2.16
CA ALA A 310 44.94 5.65 -2.74
C ALA A 310 44.18 4.91 -1.63
N VAL A 311 42.92 5.29 -1.43
CA VAL A 311 42.08 4.76 -0.35
C VAL A 311 40.71 4.37 -0.89
N MET A 312 40.27 3.14 -0.65
CA MET A 312 38.86 2.79 -0.80
C MET A 312 38.20 2.85 0.57
N VAL A 313 37.11 3.61 0.71
CA VAL A 313 36.36 3.75 1.95
C VAL A 313 34.99 3.09 1.83
N MET A 314 34.67 2.24 2.81
CA MET A 314 33.34 1.69 3.03
C MET A 314 32.55 2.54 4.04
N PHE A 315 31.53 3.24 3.56
CA PHE A 315 30.54 3.89 4.40
C PHE A 315 29.45 2.89 4.77
N TYR A 316 29.28 2.62 6.06
CA TYR A 316 28.40 1.56 6.55
C TYR A 316 27.53 2.00 7.72
N ALA A 317 26.56 1.14 8.04
CA ALA A 317 25.75 1.22 9.25
C ALA A 317 25.74 -0.16 9.93
N PRO A 318 25.91 -0.23 11.27
CA PRO A 318 26.07 -1.51 11.98
C PRO A 318 24.81 -2.38 11.89
N TRP A 319 23.62 -1.77 11.80
CA TRP A 319 22.35 -2.48 11.66
C TRP A 319 22.02 -2.91 10.22
N CYS A 320 22.81 -2.51 9.22
CA CYS A 320 22.50 -2.81 7.82
C CYS A 320 22.91 -4.24 7.43
N GLY A 321 21.94 -5.08 7.08
CA GLY A 321 22.19 -6.47 6.65
C GLY A 321 23.10 -6.58 5.41
N HIS A 322 23.03 -5.63 4.47
CA HIS A 322 23.95 -5.60 3.32
C HIS A 322 25.39 -5.25 3.72
N CYS A 323 25.59 -4.42 4.75
CA CYS A 323 26.91 -4.14 5.32
C CYS A 323 27.47 -5.38 6.01
N LYS A 324 26.65 -6.08 6.81
CA LYS A 324 27.04 -7.34 7.45
C LYS A 324 27.48 -8.40 6.44
N LYS A 325 26.82 -8.43 5.26
CA LYS A 325 27.13 -9.40 4.21
C LYS A 325 28.47 -9.14 3.50
N ILE A 326 28.82 -7.88 3.20
CA ILE A 326 30.08 -7.54 2.52
C ILE A 326 31.27 -7.52 3.49
N LYS A 327 31.04 -7.27 4.78
CA LYS A 327 32.10 -7.08 5.78
C LYS A 327 33.19 -8.17 5.73
N PRO A 328 32.89 -9.49 5.70
CA PRO A 328 33.93 -10.52 5.64
C PRO A 328 34.82 -10.42 4.40
N ASP A 329 34.22 -10.24 3.22
CA ASP A 329 34.95 -10.05 1.96
C ASP A 329 35.84 -8.80 1.97
N TYR A 330 35.35 -7.73 2.60
CA TYR A 330 36.07 -6.46 2.72
C TYR A 330 37.26 -6.58 3.68
N GLU A 331 37.10 -7.31 4.80
CA GLU A 331 38.17 -7.59 5.76
C GLU A 331 39.26 -8.50 5.17
N GLU A 332 38.88 -9.56 4.44
CA GLU A 332 39.85 -10.40 3.73
C GLU A 332 40.63 -9.60 2.68
N ALA A 333 39.97 -8.70 1.94
CA ALA A 333 40.65 -7.82 1.00
C ALA A 333 41.62 -6.86 1.72
N ALA A 334 41.24 -6.33 2.89
CA ALA A 334 42.10 -5.46 3.68
C ALA A 334 43.30 -6.21 4.27
N GLN A 335 43.14 -7.49 4.63
CA GLN A 335 44.27 -8.33 5.07
C GLN A 335 45.34 -8.47 3.98
N ILE A 336 44.93 -8.49 2.71
CA ILE A 336 45.84 -8.54 1.55
C ILE A 336 46.45 -7.17 1.30
N LEU A 337 45.62 -6.12 1.21
CA LEU A 337 46.03 -4.80 0.74
C LEU A 337 46.71 -3.95 1.83
N ASN A 338 46.19 -3.93 3.05
CA ASN A 338 46.70 -3.03 4.10
C ASN A 338 48.00 -3.55 4.73
N LYS A 339 48.30 -4.84 4.61
CA LYS A 339 49.51 -5.46 5.17
C LYS A 339 50.68 -5.51 4.18
N ASP A 340 50.44 -5.39 2.88
CA ASP A 340 51.50 -5.42 1.87
C ASP A 340 52.05 -3.99 1.65
N PRO A 341 53.34 -3.71 1.95
CA PRO A 341 53.94 -2.40 1.68
C PRO A 341 54.01 -2.04 0.19
N LYS A 342 53.84 -3.02 -0.71
CA LYS A 342 53.78 -2.82 -2.16
C LYS A 342 52.35 -2.69 -2.67
N SER A 343 51.36 -2.71 -1.78
CA SER A 343 49.96 -2.56 -2.16
C SER A 343 49.73 -1.22 -2.87
N PRO A 344 48.90 -1.19 -3.92
CA PRO A 344 48.56 0.03 -4.65
C PRO A 344 47.73 1.02 -3.83
N GLY A 345 47.17 0.59 -2.69
CA GLY A 345 46.40 1.45 -1.79
C GLY A 345 45.85 0.69 -0.59
N VAL A 346 45.03 1.36 0.21
CA VAL A 346 44.49 0.80 1.47
C VAL A 346 42.96 0.83 1.51
N LEU A 347 42.39 -0.05 2.33
CA LEU A 347 40.97 -0.13 2.63
C LEU A 347 40.68 0.48 4.00
N ALA A 348 39.64 1.32 4.06
CA ALA A 348 39.18 1.98 5.25
C ALA A 348 37.65 1.92 5.38
N ALA A 349 37.11 2.18 6.57
CA ALA A 349 35.68 2.16 6.84
C ALA A 349 35.26 3.31 7.76
N VAL A 350 34.06 3.84 7.51
CA VAL A 350 33.42 4.90 8.31
C VAL A 350 32.01 4.44 8.68
N ASP A 351 31.72 4.42 9.99
CA ASP A 351 30.33 4.31 10.45
C ASP A 351 29.64 5.66 10.26
N ALA A 352 28.93 5.81 9.15
CA ALA A 352 28.26 7.06 8.81
C ALA A 352 26.98 7.31 9.65
N THR A 353 26.61 6.39 10.54
CA THR A 353 25.54 6.63 11.52
C THR A 353 26.05 7.38 12.76
N VAL A 354 27.35 7.25 13.04
CA VAL A 354 28.07 7.96 14.10
C VAL A 354 28.78 9.20 13.54
N HIS A 355 29.58 9.02 12.49
CA HIS A 355 30.39 10.06 11.86
C HIS A 355 29.62 10.76 10.74
N LYS A 356 28.68 11.60 11.16
CA LYS A 356 27.70 12.24 10.26
C LYS A 356 28.33 13.32 9.40
N ALA A 357 29.35 14.03 9.88
CA ALA A 357 29.94 15.14 9.11
C ALA A 357 30.57 14.63 7.82
N VAL A 358 31.34 13.53 7.88
CA VAL A 358 31.91 12.87 6.71
C VAL A 358 30.81 12.22 5.87
N GLY A 359 29.83 11.55 6.48
CA GLY A 359 28.68 10.95 5.79
C GLY A 359 27.90 11.96 4.94
N ASP A 360 27.61 13.14 5.51
CA ASP A 360 26.90 14.23 4.85
C ASP A 360 27.77 14.87 3.75
N ARG A 361 29.07 15.11 4.02
CA ARG A 361 30.04 15.66 3.05
C ARG A 361 30.09 14.85 1.76
N PHE A 362 30.08 13.52 1.87
CA PHE A 362 30.11 12.61 0.72
C PHE A 362 28.73 12.12 0.26
N LYS A 363 27.66 12.74 0.76
CA LYS A 363 26.27 12.51 0.36
C LYS A 363 25.85 11.04 0.46
N ILE A 364 26.20 10.39 1.57
CA ILE A 364 25.87 8.99 1.80
C ILE A 364 24.37 8.85 2.13
N SER A 365 23.59 8.40 1.15
CA SER A 365 22.14 8.20 1.28
C SER A 365 21.72 6.74 1.44
N GLY A 366 22.67 5.81 1.38
CA GLY A 366 22.41 4.37 1.48
C GLY A 366 23.65 3.56 1.84
N PHE A 367 23.41 2.34 2.33
CA PHE A 367 24.45 1.48 2.89
C PHE A 367 24.45 0.07 2.29
N PRO A 368 25.64 -0.54 2.09
CA PRO A 368 26.96 0.10 2.12
C PRO A 368 27.18 0.94 0.86
N THR A 369 27.99 2.00 0.99
CA THR A 369 28.50 2.78 -0.14
C THR A 369 30.03 2.69 -0.14
N LEU A 370 30.61 2.21 -1.23
CA LEU A 370 32.06 2.20 -1.45
C LEU A 370 32.45 3.41 -2.30
N LYS A 371 33.44 4.18 -1.84
CA LYS A 371 34.03 5.29 -2.60
C LYS A 371 35.55 5.09 -2.66
N TYR A 372 36.13 5.41 -3.81
CA TYR A 372 37.58 5.40 -4.02
C TYR A 372 38.10 6.84 -4.08
N PHE A 373 39.16 7.06 -3.34
CA PHE A 373 39.86 8.32 -3.18
C PHE A 373 41.27 8.20 -3.74
N GLU A 374 41.65 9.15 -4.60
CA GLU A 374 43.00 9.27 -5.12
C GLU A 374 43.53 10.66 -4.76
N LYS A 375 44.68 10.70 -4.07
CA LYS A 375 45.31 11.93 -3.56
C LYS A 375 44.33 12.83 -2.79
N GLY A 376 43.53 12.19 -1.94
CA GLY A 376 42.51 12.82 -1.10
C GLY A 376 41.26 13.34 -1.82
N GLN A 377 41.12 13.12 -3.13
CA GLN A 377 39.91 13.48 -3.87
C GLN A 377 39.03 12.25 -4.13
N GLU A 378 37.71 12.39 -3.99
CA GLU A 378 36.77 11.34 -4.40
C GLU A 378 36.82 11.18 -5.93
N THR A 379 37.32 10.05 -6.41
CA THR A 379 37.42 9.75 -7.84
C THR A 379 36.24 8.93 -8.33
N TYR A 380 35.86 7.87 -7.58
CA TYR A 380 34.82 6.93 -8.01
C TYR A 380 33.87 6.53 -6.88
N THR A 381 32.58 6.44 -7.17
CA THR A 381 31.59 5.71 -6.35
C THR A 381 31.37 4.32 -6.95
N LEU A 382 31.44 3.27 -6.14
CA LEU A 382 31.56 1.88 -6.58
C LEU A 382 30.35 1.03 -6.15
N PRO A 383 29.19 1.14 -6.85
CA PRO A 383 27.94 0.52 -6.40
C PRO A 383 27.91 -1.01 -6.49
N HIS A 384 28.73 -1.62 -7.34
CA HIS A 384 28.64 -3.04 -7.72
C HIS A 384 29.78 -3.93 -7.22
N ILE A 385 30.75 -3.36 -6.50
CA ILE A 385 31.87 -4.11 -5.93
C ILE A 385 31.45 -4.61 -4.55
N ARG A 386 31.42 -5.95 -4.36
CA ARG A 386 30.93 -6.60 -3.14
C ARG A 386 31.71 -7.85 -2.74
N THR A 387 32.69 -8.29 -3.52
CA THR A 387 33.47 -9.53 -3.26
C THR A 387 34.94 -9.17 -3.13
N LYS A 388 35.70 -9.96 -2.36
CA LYS A 388 37.12 -9.76 -2.14
C LYS A 388 37.90 -9.58 -3.44
N GLU A 389 37.71 -10.48 -4.41
CA GLU A 389 38.48 -10.49 -5.67
C GLU A 389 38.27 -9.18 -6.44
N LYS A 390 37.01 -8.73 -6.53
CA LYS A 390 36.68 -7.47 -7.23
C LYS A 390 37.23 -6.24 -6.51
N ILE A 391 37.34 -6.27 -5.19
CA ILE A 391 37.94 -5.17 -4.41
C ILE A 391 39.44 -5.13 -4.70
N VAL A 392 40.13 -6.27 -4.62
CA VAL A 392 41.57 -6.38 -4.88
C VAL A 392 41.90 -6.01 -6.32
N ASP A 393 41.19 -6.57 -7.30
CA ASP A 393 41.38 -6.28 -8.73
C ASP A 393 41.21 -4.78 -9.03
N PHE A 394 40.18 -4.15 -8.45
CA PHE A 394 39.95 -2.72 -8.61
C PHE A 394 41.10 -1.89 -8.02
N MET A 395 41.62 -2.25 -6.85
CA MET A 395 42.73 -1.52 -6.24
C MET A 395 44.02 -1.62 -7.05
N HIS A 396 44.26 -2.76 -7.73
CA HIS A 396 45.40 -2.92 -8.63
C HIS A 396 45.26 -2.16 -9.96
N ASN A 397 44.04 -1.97 -10.43
CA ASN A 397 43.78 -1.27 -11.69
C ASN A 397 42.51 -0.40 -11.56
N PRO A 398 42.62 0.76 -10.88
CA PRO A 398 41.48 1.65 -10.69
C PRO A 398 41.00 2.18 -12.04
N GLN A 399 39.77 1.83 -12.39
CA GLN A 399 39.12 2.31 -13.60
C GLN A 399 37.80 2.95 -13.23
N ALA A 400 37.38 3.91 -14.06
CA ALA A 400 36.04 4.44 -13.94
C ALA A 400 35.04 3.28 -13.95
N PRO A 401 34.06 3.26 -13.02
CA PRO A 401 33.02 2.26 -13.08
C PRO A 401 32.39 2.34 -14.48
N PRO A 402 32.00 1.19 -15.07
CA PRO A 402 31.32 1.21 -16.34
C PRO A 402 30.15 2.20 -16.25
N PRO A 403 29.90 3.00 -17.30
CA PRO A 403 28.73 3.87 -17.33
C PRO A 403 27.51 3.08 -16.89
N PRO A 404 26.57 3.69 -16.14
CA PRO A 404 25.33 3.03 -15.76
C PRO A 404 24.76 2.31 -16.98
N GLU A 405 24.49 1.02 -16.85
CA GLU A 405 23.93 0.24 -17.96
C GLU A 405 22.71 1.00 -18.47
N GLN A 406 22.67 1.31 -19.78
CA GLN A 406 21.52 1.96 -20.38
C GLN A 406 20.28 1.16 -20.02
N SER A 407 19.26 1.87 -19.56
CA SER A 407 18.00 1.24 -19.19
C SER A 407 17.42 0.54 -20.42
N TRP A 408 16.62 -0.51 -20.20
CA TRP A 408 16.03 -1.24 -21.32
C TRP A 408 15.14 -0.34 -22.19
N GLU A 409 14.49 0.67 -21.60
CA GLU A 409 13.69 1.67 -22.33
C GLU A 409 14.53 2.58 -23.25
N ASP A 410 15.80 2.81 -22.93
CA ASP A 410 16.70 3.63 -23.75
C ASP A 410 17.30 2.83 -24.93
N LYS A 411 17.18 1.50 -24.92
CA LYS A 411 17.67 0.63 -25.99
C LYS A 411 16.63 0.60 -27.12
N PRO A 412 17.03 0.82 -28.39
CA PRO A 412 16.10 0.79 -29.51
C PRO A 412 15.47 -0.60 -29.63
N SER A 413 14.14 -0.68 -29.52
CA SER A 413 13.39 -1.93 -29.63
C SER A 413 11.98 -1.72 -30.15
N SER A 414 11.35 -2.80 -30.63
CA SER A 414 9.93 -2.82 -30.99
C SER A 414 8.99 -2.95 -29.78
N VAL A 415 9.53 -2.94 -28.55
CA VAL A 415 8.74 -2.98 -27.31
C VAL A 415 8.26 -1.58 -26.98
N LEU A 416 6.96 -1.43 -26.74
CA LEU A 416 6.39 -0.17 -26.30
C LEU A 416 6.64 0.02 -24.80
N HIS A 417 7.55 0.91 -24.44
CA HIS A 417 7.75 1.30 -23.04
C HIS A 417 6.66 2.31 -22.64
N LEU A 418 5.80 1.90 -21.72
CA LEU A 418 4.62 2.65 -21.29
C LEU A 418 4.73 3.03 -19.82
N GLY A 419 4.11 4.14 -19.46
CA GLY A 419 3.95 4.62 -18.08
C GLY A 419 2.48 4.88 -17.73
N SER A 420 2.24 5.37 -16.51
CA SER A 420 0.89 5.67 -16.00
C SER A 420 0.04 6.56 -16.93
N GLU A 421 0.67 7.50 -17.63
CA GLU A 421 -0.01 8.51 -18.45
C GLU A 421 -0.46 7.98 -19.82
N ASP A 422 0.30 7.10 -20.45
CA ASP A 422 0.08 6.65 -21.83
C ASP A 422 -0.40 5.19 -21.94
N PHE A 423 -0.32 4.41 -20.86
CA PHE A 423 -0.67 2.98 -20.83
C PHE A 423 -2.01 2.68 -21.48
N ARG A 424 -3.10 3.28 -21.00
CA ARG A 424 -4.46 2.98 -21.49
C ARG A 424 -4.65 3.42 -22.94
N GLU A 425 -4.15 4.59 -23.33
CA GLU A 425 -4.32 5.14 -24.67
C GLU A 425 -3.53 4.35 -25.73
N ALA A 426 -2.33 3.91 -25.39
CA ALA A 426 -1.52 3.05 -26.26
C ALA A 426 -2.21 1.71 -26.54
N LEU A 427 -2.73 1.05 -25.48
CA LEU A 427 -3.34 -0.27 -25.60
C LEU A 427 -4.72 -0.25 -26.27
N LYS A 428 -5.47 0.86 -26.23
CA LYS A 428 -6.79 0.98 -26.91
C LYS A 428 -6.71 0.77 -28.42
N LYS A 429 -5.57 1.10 -29.03
CA LYS A 429 -5.34 0.98 -30.48
C LYS A 429 -4.96 -0.45 -30.89
N LYS A 430 -4.72 -1.33 -29.93
CA LYS A 430 -4.18 -2.67 -30.14
C LYS A 430 -5.23 -3.72 -29.78
N LYS A 431 -5.49 -4.63 -30.73
CA LYS A 431 -6.43 -5.73 -30.51
C LYS A 431 -5.86 -6.74 -29.52
N HIS A 432 -4.58 -7.03 -29.60
CA HIS A 432 -3.88 -7.88 -28.63
C HIS A 432 -2.63 -7.16 -28.17
N SER A 433 -2.43 -7.10 -26.86
CA SER A 433 -1.19 -6.59 -26.27
C SER A 433 -0.74 -7.50 -25.17
N LEU A 434 0.51 -7.95 -25.24
CA LEU A 434 1.16 -8.62 -24.12
C LEU A 434 2.04 -7.60 -23.42
N VAL A 435 1.74 -7.34 -22.15
CA VAL A 435 2.41 -6.32 -21.33
C VAL A 435 3.29 -7.01 -20.29
N MET A 436 4.57 -6.68 -20.26
CA MET A 436 5.52 -7.11 -19.24
C MET A 436 5.66 -6.03 -18.16
N PHE A 437 5.22 -6.34 -16.94
CA PHE A 437 5.45 -5.53 -15.75
C PHE A 437 6.73 -6.02 -15.06
N TYR A 438 7.73 -5.14 -14.93
CA TYR A 438 9.08 -5.54 -14.53
C TYR A 438 9.75 -4.55 -13.58
N ALA A 439 10.88 -4.98 -13.02
CA ALA A 439 11.81 -4.12 -12.29
C ALA A 439 13.22 -4.31 -12.88
N PRO A 440 14.00 -3.24 -13.13
CA PRO A 440 15.32 -3.33 -13.77
C PRO A 440 16.33 -4.21 -13.02
N TRP A 441 16.21 -4.30 -11.70
CA TRP A 441 17.08 -5.11 -10.84
C TRP A 441 16.65 -6.57 -10.72
N CYS A 442 15.48 -6.96 -11.25
CA CYS A 442 14.96 -8.31 -11.09
C CYS A 442 15.67 -9.30 -12.05
N PRO A 443 16.35 -10.36 -11.55
CA PRO A 443 17.04 -11.33 -12.39
C PRO A 443 16.11 -12.05 -13.38
N HIS A 444 14.90 -12.42 -12.94
CA HIS A 444 13.92 -13.06 -13.81
C HIS A 444 13.43 -12.13 -14.92
N CYS A 445 13.37 -10.82 -14.68
CA CYS A 445 13.07 -9.84 -15.71
C CYS A 445 14.21 -9.76 -16.71
N LYS A 446 15.45 -9.61 -16.24
CA LYS A 446 16.65 -9.55 -17.10
C LYS A 446 16.74 -10.74 -18.04
N ASN A 447 16.41 -11.95 -17.56
CA ASN A 447 16.40 -13.16 -18.38
C ASN A 447 15.29 -13.16 -19.45
N ALA A 448 14.12 -12.58 -19.17
CA ALA A 448 13.00 -12.56 -20.10
C ALA A 448 13.10 -11.43 -21.15
N VAL A 449 13.75 -10.32 -20.83
CA VAL A 449 13.93 -9.15 -21.70
C VAL A 449 14.41 -9.48 -23.12
N PRO A 450 15.48 -10.26 -23.34
CA PRO A 450 15.95 -10.55 -24.71
C PRO A 450 14.87 -11.29 -25.52
N HIS A 451 14.25 -12.31 -24.92
CA HIS A 451 13.23 -13.12 -25.59
C HIS A 451 11.95 -12.32 -25.89
N PHE A 452 11.54 -11.47 -24.96
CA PHE A 452 10.37 -10.60 -25.12
C PHE A 452 10.61 -9.54 -26.20
N THR A 453 11.84 -9.01 -26.28
CA THR A 453 12.25 -8.05 -27.31
C THR A 453 12.27 -8.69 -28.70
N THR A 454 12.82 -9.90 -28.84
CA THR A 454 12.78 -10.67 -30.09
C THR A 454 11.35 -10.94 -30.54
N ALA A 455 10.47 -11.32 -29.61
CA ALA A 455 9.06 -11.53 -29.92
C ALA A 455 8.37 -10.24 -30.38
N ALA A 456 8.65 -9.10 -29.75
CA ALA A 456 8.14 -7.79 -30.16
C ALA A 456 8.53 -7.44 -31.60
N GLU A 457 9.80 -7.65 -31.94
CA GLU A 457 10.36 -7.37 -33.27
C GLU A 457 9.64 -8.18 -34.37
N LEU A 458 9.32 -9.45 -34.10
CA LEU A 458 8.62 -10.31 -35.04
C LEU A 458 7.21 -9.80 -35.39
N PHE A 459 6.53 -9.11 -34.47
CA PHE A 459 5.17 -8.62 -34.65
C PHE A 459 5.08 -7.11 -34.93
N LYS A 460 6.21 -6.42 -35.14
CA LYS A 460 6.24 -4.95 -35.29
C LYS A 460 5.35 -4.41 -36.41
N GLU A 461 5.21 -5.15 -37.51
CA GLU A 461 4.39 -4.76 -38.67
C GLU A 461 2.89 -5.03 -38.45
N ASP A 462 2.51 -5.86 -37.48
CA ASP A 462 1.11 -6.13 -37.17
C ASP A 462 0.54 -5.00 -36.31
N ARG A 463 -0.11 -4.04 -36.97
CA ARG A 463 -0.72 -2.88 -36.31
C ARG A 463 -1.70 -3.24 -35.20
N LYS A 464 -2.31 -4.44 -35.22
CA LYS A 464 -3.26 -4.92 -34.22
C LYS A 464 -2.60 -5.59 -33.01
N ILE A 465 -1.30 -5.91 -33.08
CA ILE A 465 -0.53 -6.51 -31.98
C ILE A 465 0.41 -5.46 -31.38
N ALA A 466 0.69 -5.61 -30.09
CA ALA A 466 1.82 -4.96 -29.43
C ALA A 466 2.43 -5.84 -28.35
N TYR A 467 3.73 -5.67 -28.16
CA TYR A 467 4.43 -6.04 -26.95
C TYR A 467 4.77 -4.74 -26.23
N ALA A 468 4.41 -4.65 -24.96
CA ALA A 468 4.65 -3.46 -24.16
C ALA A 468 5.34 -3.82 -22.84
N ALA A 469 6.05 -2.88 -22.26
CA ALA A 469 6.73 -3.03 -20.99
C ALA A 469 6.46 -1.82 -20.09
N VAL A 470 6.30 -2.09 -18.79
CA VAL A 470 6.12 -1.06 -17.75
C VAL A 470 7.14 -1.32 -16.67
N ASP A 471 8.03 -0.35 -16.44
CA ASP A 471 8.94 -0.35 -15.30
C ASP A 471 8.17 0.09 -14.05
N CYS A 472 7.89 -0.86 -13.16
CA CYS A 472 7.14 -0.63 -11.92
C CYS A 472 7.91 0.12 -10.84
N THR A 473 9.20 0.39 -11.06
CA THR A 473 10.08 1.10 -10.11
C THR A 473 10.22 2.59 -10.43
N LYS A 474 9.68 3.03 -11.58
CA LYS A 474 9.85 4.38 -12.11
C LYS A 474 8.63 5.28 -11.85
N GLY A 475 8.84 6.39 -11.15
CA GLY A 475 7.83 7.44 -10.99
C GLY A 475 6.48 6.93 -10.46
N GLN A 476 5.39 7.30 -11.13
CA GLN A 476 4.01 6.89 -10.80
C GLN A 476 3.62 5.50 -11.33
N ASN A 477 4.55 4.76 -11.93
CA ASN A 477 4.25 3.43 -12.43
C ASN A 477 4.05 2.42 -11.31
N HIS A 478 4.52 2.71 -10.09
CA HIS A 478 4.27 1.87 -8.93
C HIS A 478 2.76 1.70 -8.69
N GLU A 479 2.01 2.80 -8.76
CA GLU A 479 0.54 2.81 -8.63
C GLU A 479 -0.12 2.08 -9.80
N LEU A 480 0.37 2.27 -11.03
CA LEU A 480 -0.14 1.54 -12.20
C LEU A 480 0.04 0.03 -12.03
N CYS A 481 1.23 -0.44 -11.64
CA CYS A 481 1.49 -1.86 -11.45
C CYS A 481 0.65 -2.46 -10.32
N LYS A 482 0.42 -1.70 -9.24
CA LYS A 482 -0.50 -2.10 -8.18
C LYS A 482 -1.94 -2.22 -8.70
N GLN A 483 -2.42 -1.24 -9.47
CA GLN A 483 -3.77 -1.27 -10.08
C GLN A 483 -3.96 -2.44 -11.06
N GLU A 484 -2.92 -2.81 -11.79
CA GLU A 484 -2.94 -3.92 -12.74
C GLU A 484 -2.66 -5.29 -12.09
N GLY A 485 -2.65 -5.36 -10.74
CA GLY A 485 -2.58 -6.62 -9.98
C GLY A 485 -1.23 -7.33 -10.07
N VAL A 486 -0.14 -6.57 -10.15
CA VAL A 486 1.23 -7.07 -10.20
C VAL A 486 1.74 -7.34 -8.78
N GLU A 487 1.86 -8.62 -8.43
CA GLU A 487 2.31 -9.07 -7.10
C GLU A 487 3.80 -9.47 -7.09
N GLY A 488 4.40 -9.65 -8.26
CA GLY A 488 5.79 -10.04 -8.43
C GLY A 488 6.30 -9.81 -9.84
N TYR A 489 7.62 -9.85 -10.01
CA TYR A 489 8.26 -9.54 -11.29
C TYR A 489 9.02 -10.75 -11.88
N PRO A 490 8.98 -10.95 -13.21
CA PRO A 490 8.07 -10.29 -14.15
C PRO A 490 6.65 -10.85 -14.07
N THR A 491 5.66 -9.99 -14.26
CA THR A 491 4.27 -10.38 -14.52
C THR A 491 3.92 -10.03 -15.96
N PHE A 492 3.27 -10.96 -16.66
CA PHE A 492 2.84 -10.77 -18.05
C PHE A 492 1.33 -10.78 -18.11
N ASN A 493 0.72 -9.68 -18.54
CA ASN A 493 -0.73 -9.56 -18.68
C ASN A 493 -1.09 -9.37 -20.16
N HIS A 494 -2.12 -10.07 -20.61
CA HIS A 494 -2.66 -9.89 -21.95
C HIS A 494 -3.90 -8.99 -21.91
N TYR A 495 -3.91 -8.02 -22.81
CA TYR A 495 -4.98 -7.04 -22.98
C TYR A 495 -5.57 -7.12 -24.38
N ASN A 496 -6.88 -6.89 -24.46
CA ASN A 496 -7.62 -6.73 -25.69
C ASN A 496 -8.29 -5.35 -25.72
N TYR A 497 -7.83 -4.46 -26.61
CA TYR A 497 -8.27 -3.06 -26.67
C TYR A 497 -8.26 -2.38 -25.28
N ALA A 498 -7.11 -2.43 -24.60
CA ALA A 498 -6.87 -1.95 -23.22
C ALA A 498 -7.70 -2.63 -22.11
N LYS A 499 -8.51 -3.65 -22.40
CA LYS A 499 -9.18 -4.44 -21.38
C LYS A 499 -8.33 -5.64 -21.01
N PHE A 500 -8.05 -5.79 -19.72
CA PHE A 500 -7.39 -6.98 -19.20
C PHE A 500 -8.21 -8.24 -19.57
N VAL A 501 -7.54 -9.27 -20.06
CA VAL A 501 -8.15 -10.55 -20.43
C VAL A 501 -7.69 -11.64 -19.48
N ASP A 502 -6.38 -11.91 -19.46
CA ASP A 502 -5.78 -12.98 -18.68
C ASP A 502 -4.29 -12.71 -18.38
N LYS A 503 -3.77 -13.42 -17.37
CA LYS A 503 -2.33 -13.46 -17.09
C LYS A 503 -1.68 -14.52 -17.99
N TYR A 504 -0.53 -14.20 -18.55
CA TYR A 504 0.26 -15.15 -19.33
C TYR A 504 1.10 -16.03 -18.38
N HIS A 505 0.81 -17.32 -18.43
CA HIS A 505 1.48 -18.36 -17.63
C HIS A 505 2.36 -19.30 -18.46
N GLY A 506 2.55 -19.02 -19.75
CA GLY A 506 3.36 -19.85 -20.63
C GLY A 506 4.86 -19.68 -20.40
N ASP A 507 5.63 -20.40 -21.23
CA ASP A 507 7.10 -20.35 -21.20
C ASP A 507 7.63 -18.95 -21.48
N ARG A 508 8.63 -18.50 -20.71
CA ARG A 508 9.18 -17.15 -20.80
C ARG A 508 10.33 -17.02 -21.82
N GLY A 509 10.47 -18.00 -22.70
CA GLY A 509 11.34 -17.97 -23.87
C GLY A 509 10.66 -17.43 -25.12
N GLU A 510 11.44 -17.25 -26.19
CA GLU A 510 10.97 -16.70 -27.46
C GLU A 510 9.79 -17.48 -28.04
N ALA A 511 9.91 -18.81 -28.07
CA ALA A 511 8.87 -19.69 -28.60
C ALA A 511 7.55 -19.55 -27.83
N GLY A 512 7.62 -19.38 -26.51
CA GLY A 512 6.46 -19.21 -25.64
C GLY A 512 5.69 -17.93 -25.94
N PHE A 513 6.38 -16.80 -26.00
CA PHE A 513 5.76 -15.50 -26.30
C PHE A 513 5.19 -15.46 -27.72
N ILE A 514 5.97 -15.90 -28.71
CA ILE A 514 5.56 -15.94 -30.11
C ILE A 514 4.36 -16.86 -30.30
N GLY A 515 4.42 -18.07 -29.73
CA GLY A 515 3.36 -19.07 -29.83
C GLY A 515 2.04 -18.56 -29.26
N PHE A 516 2.09 -17.89 -28.11
CA PHE A 516 0.92 -17.28 -27.50
C PHE A 516 0.24 -16.26 -28.42
N MET A 517 1.02 -15.33 -28.97
CA MET A 517 0.48 -14.28 -29.83
C MET A 517 -0.04 -14.84 -31.18
N ARG A 518 0.62 -15.85 -31.74
CA ARG A 518 0.12 -16.59 -32.92
C ARG A 518 -1.21 -17.28 -32.63
N SER A 519 -1.37 -17.89 -31.46
CA SER A 519 -2.63 -18.57 -31.07
C SER A 519 -3.81 -17.60 -30.99
N LEU A 520 -3.59 -16.37 -30.50
CA LEU A 520 -4.61 -15.32 -30.46
C LEU A 520 -5.03 -14.90 -31.87
N ARG A 521 -4.04 -14.75 -32.77
CA ARG A 521 -4.27 -14.43 -34.18
C ARG A 521 -5.02 -15.52 -34.95
N GLY A 522 -4.73 -16.79 -34.68
CA GLY A 522 -5.47 -17.90 -35.29
C GLY A 522 -6.96 -17.87 -34.90
N ARG A 523 -7.24 -17.74 -33.60
CA ARG A 523 -8.62 -17.62 -33.08
C ARG A 523 -9.39 -16.43 -33.67
N ASP A 524 -8.68 -15.34 -33.92
CA ASP A 524 -9.26 -14.17 -34.57
C ASP A 524 -9.67 -14.43 -36.03
N GLN A 525 -8.84 -15.14 -36.79
CA GLN A 525 -9.13 -15.48 -38.19
C GLN A 525 -10.31 -16.45 -38.28
N GLU A 526 -10.35 -17.47 -37.42
CA GLU A 526 -11.47 -18.42 -37.36
C GLU A 526 -12.81 -17.73 -37.08
N LYS A 527 -12.85 -16.78 -36.14
CA LYS A 527 -14.07 -16.00 -35.83
C LYS A 527 -14.54 -15.16 -37.01
N VAL A 528 -13.62 -14.63 -37.81
CA VAL A 528 -13.95 -13.86 -39.01
C VAL A 528 -14.50 -14.76 -40.11
N LEU A 529 -13.94 -15.97 -40.26
CA LEU A 529 -14.43 -16.96 -41.23
C LEU A 529 -15.84 -17.45 -40.88
N LYS A 530 -16.08 -17.87 -39.62
CA LYS A 530 -17.42 -18.31 -39.18
C LYS A 530 -18.48 -17.22 -39.37
N LYS A 531 -18.15 -15.96 -39.05
CA LYS A 531 -19.07 -14.84 -39.24
C LYS A 531 -19.37 -14.57 -40.72
N LYS A 532 -18.46 -14.89 -41.63
CA LYS A 532 -18.70 -14.81 -43.09
C LYS A 532 -19.54 -15.97 -43.62
N GLU A 533 -19.53 -17.12 -42.95
CA GLU A 533 -20.36 -18.27 -43.31
C GLU A 533 -21.80 -18.13 -42.77
N GLU A 534 -21.98 -17.37 -41.69
CA GLU A 534 -23.30 -17.07 -41.08
C GLU A 534 -24.05 -15.88 -41.74
N LEU A 535 -23.37 -15.09 -42.56
CA LEU A 535 -23.90 -13.93 -43.31
C LEU A 535 -24.16 -14.32 -44.77
#